data_AF-A0A7C5IRN6-F1
#
_entry.id   AF-A0A7C5IRN6-F1
#
_cell.length_a   1.000
_cell.length_b   1.000
_cell.length_c   1.000
_cell.angle_alpha   90.00
_cell.angle_beta   90.00
_cell.angle_gamma   90.00
#
_symmetry.space_group_name_H-M   'P 1'
#
loop_
_entity.id
_entity.type
_entity.pdbx_description
1 polymer ?
#
loop_
_entity_poly.entity_id
_entity_poly.type
_entity_poly.pdbx_seq_one_letter_code
_entity_poly.pdbx_strand_id
1 'polypeptide(L)'
;MGKIKRPNIFDYATSELSQDAFLTWLIKWADKDYQEINSPLNACAISFVQELLGKDKSYTIETIETGRQWKNIDIWALVNNQYFLVIEDKKGTKEHSDQLNRYSK
;
A
#
# COMPACT_ATOMS: atom_id res chain seq x y z
N MET A 1 -33.51 8.06 -10.83
CA MET A 1 -32.68 6.99 -10.22
C MET A 1 -31.53 7.66 -9.49
N GLY A 2 -31.44 7.57 -8.17
CA GLY A 2 -30.31 8.16 -7.43
C GLY A 2 -29.01 7.44 -7.82
N LYS A 3 -27.94 8.19 -8.13
CA LYS A 3 -26.61 7.59 -8.32
C LYS A 3 -26.25 6.86 -7.03
N ILE A 4 -26.07 5.54 -7.10
CA ILE A 4 -25.48 4.77 -6.00
C ILE A 4 -24.08 5.34 -5.79
N LYS A 5 -23.82 5.91 -4.61
CA LYS A 5 -22.48 6.34 -4.24
C LYS A 5 -21.61 5.10 -4.11
N ARG A 6 -20.47 5.09 -4.80
CA ARG A 6 -19.47 4.04 -4.61
C ARG A 6 -18.96 4.13 -3.17
N PRO A 7 -18.88 3.00 -2.44
CA PRO A 7 -18.24 2.99 -1.13
C PRO A 7 -16.81 3.52 -1.23
N ASN A 8 -16.44 4.41 -0.31
CA ASN A 8 -15.09 4.93 -0.18
C ASN A 8 -14.60 4.62 1.23
N ILE A 9 -13.46 3.94 1.35
CA ILE A 9 -12.89 3.61 2.65
C ILE A 9 -12.59 4.87 3.48
N PHE A 10 -12.30 6.00 2.83
CA PHE A 10 -12.00 7.28 3.48
C PHE A 10 -13.22 7.96 4.11
N ASP A 11 -14.44 7.50 3.79
CA ASP A 11 -15.65 7.93 4.50
C ASP A 11 -15.69 7.33 5.92
N TYR A 12 -14.97 6.24 6.17
CA TYR A 12 -14.93 5.52 7.45
C TYR A 12 -13.58 5.68 8.16
N ALA A 13 -12.47 5.52 7.42
CA ALA A 13 -11.11 5.73 7.88
C ALA A 13 -10.74 7.22 7.72
N THR A 14 -11.30 8.08 8.59
CA THR A 14 -11.24 9.53 8.41
C THR A 14 -9.95 10.19 8.93
N SER A 15 -9.04 9.47 9.59
CA SER A 15 -7.69 9.96 9.93
C SER A 15 -6.63 9.38 9.00
N GLU A 16 -5.58 10.14 8.67
CA GLU A 16 -4.43 9.65 7.88
C GLU A 16 -3.87 8.35 8.49
N LEU A 17 -3.64 8.34 9.81
CA LEU A 17 -3.16 7.15 10.53
C LEU A 17 -4.04 5.90 10.34
N SER A 18 -5.36 6.06 10.22
CA SER A 18 -6.27 4.93 9.95
C SER A 18 -6.20 4.45 8.51
N GLN A 19 -5.94 5.36 7.57
CA GLN A 19 -5.72 5.05 6.16
C GLN A 19 -4.39 4.32 5.98
N ASP A 20 -3.31 4.85 6.60
CA ASP A 20 -2.00 4.21 6.61
C ASP A 20 -2.08 2.80 7.20
N ALA A 21 -2.78 2.64 8.33
CA ALA A 21 -2.95 1.33 8.95
C ALA A 21 -3.60 0.33 8.01
N PHE A 22 -4.67 0.74 7.33
CA PHE A 22 -5.41 -0.12 6.41
C PHE A 22 -4.55 -0.50 5.21
N LEU A 23 -3.84 0.46 4.60
CA LEU A 23 -2.98 0.21 3.46
C LEU A 23 -1.80 -0.70 3.81
N THR A 24 -1.10 -0.45 4.92
CA THR A 24 -0.03 -1.33 5.41
C THR A 24 -0.54 -2.74 5.68
N TRP A 25 -1.70 -2.87 6.33
CA TRP A 25 -2.32 -4.17 6.58
C TRP A 25 -2.64 -4.91 5.28
N LEU A 26 -3.24 -4.24 4.29
CA LEU A 26 -3.55 -4.84 3.00
C LEU A 26 -2.29 -5.24 2.24
N ILE A 27 -1.24 -4.40 2.23
CA ILE A 27 0.04 -4.72 1.58
C ILE A 27 0.67 -5.96 2.22
N LYS A 28 0.64 -6.10 3.56
CA LYS A 28 1.20 -7.28 4.23
C LYS A 28 0.51 -8.57 3.82
N TRP A 29 -0.79 -8.53 3.52
CA TRP A 29 -1.51 -9.71 3.01
C TRP A 29 -1.00 -10.22 1.67
N ALA A 30 -0.23 -9.44 0.91
CA ALA A 30 0.36 -9.90 -0.36
C ALA A 30 1.53 -10.87 -0.17
N ASP A 31 2.04 -11.02 1.06
CA ASP A 31 3.08 -11.99 1.40
C ASP A 31 2.57 -13.42 1.16
N LYS A 32 3.41 -14.28 0.57
CA LYS A 32 3.05 -15.66 0.22
C LYS A 32 2.68 -16.49 1.44
N ASP A 33 3.25 -16.17 2.60
CA ASP A 33 2.97 -16.84 3.86
C ASP A 33 1.48 -16.77 4.26
N TYR A 34 0.72 -15.80 3.72
CA TYR A 34 -0.71 -15.64 4.02
C TYR A 34 -1.65 -16.27 2.99
N GLN A 35 -1.13 -16.87 1.91
CA GLN A 35 -1.94 -17.47 0.85
C GLN A 35 -2.88 -18.55 1.39
N GLU A 36 -2.38 -19.44 2.24
CA GLU A 36 -3.17 -20.55 2.80
C GLU A 36 -4.13 -20.11 3.92
N ILE A 37 -3.93 -18.92 4.49
CA ILE A 37 -4.78 -18.39 5.56
C ILE A 37 -6.04 -17.75 4.97
N ASN A 38 -5.90 -16.96 3.92
CA ASN A 38 -7.03 -16.34 3.22
C ASN A 38 -6.66 -16.04 1.75
N SER A 39 -6.78 -17.06 0.90
CA SER A 39 -6.42 -16.96 -0.51
C SER A 39 -7.12 -15.81 -1.26
N PRO A 40 -8.44 -15.55 -1.08
CA PRO A 40 -9.07 -14.40 -1.73
C PRO A 40 -8.51 -13.03 -1.29
N LEU A 41 -8.22 -12.85 -0.01
CA LEU A 41 -7.64 -11.60 0.49
C LEU A 41 -6.18 -11.44 0.05
N ASN A 42 -5.39 -12.51 0.10
CA ASN A 42 -4.03 -12.53 -0.41
C ASN A 42 -3.99 -12.22 -1.92
N ALA A 43 -4.86 -12.81 -2.73
CA ALA A 43 -4.94 -12.53 -4.16
C ALA A 43 -5.34 -11.07 -4.46
N CYS A 44 -6.24 -10.50 -3.65
CA CYS A 44 -6.60 -9.07 -3.71
C CYS A 44 -5.38 -8.20 -3.41
N ALA A 45 -4.65 -8.51 -2.33
CA ALA A 45 -3.45 -7.80 -1.91
C ALA A 45 -2.31 -7.90 -2.95
N ILE A 46 -2.07 -9.08 -3.52
CA ILE A 46 -1.08 -9.29 -4.60
C ILE A 46 -1.42 -8.40 -5.79
N SER A 47 -2.68 -8.40 -6.22
CA SER A 47 -3.13 -7.56 -7.34
C SER A 47 -2.92 -6.07 -7.03
N PHE A 48 -3.24 -5.64 -5.80
CA PHE A 48 -3.01 -4.26 -5.37
C PHE A 48 -1.53 -3.87 -5.41
N VAL A 49 -0.63 -4.71 -4.88
CA VAL A 49 0.82 -4.44 -4.88
C VAL A 49 1.42 -4.48 -6.30
N GLN A 50 0.96 -5.39 -7.16
CA GLN A 50 1.36 -5.45 -8.57
C GLN A 50 1.02 -4.14 -9.30
N GLU A 51 -0.19 -3.61 -9.09
CA GLU A 51 -0.62 -2.33 -9.66
C GLU A 51 0.25 -1.16 -9.16
N LEU A 52 0.56 -1.11 -7.84
CA LEU A 52 1.46 -0.10 -7.29
C LEU A 52 2.88 -0.17 -7.88
N LEU A 53 3.36 -1.37 -8.21
CA LEU A 53 4.67 -1.58 -8.85
C LEU A 53 4.64 -1.40 -10.38
N GLY A 54 3.47 -1.22 -10.99
CA GLY A 54 3.31 -1.24 -12.45
C GLY A 54 3.72 -2.58 -13.08
N LYS A 55 3.52 -3.69 -12.35
CA LYS A 55 3.82 -5.06 -12.80
C LYS A 55 2.53 -5.77 -13.19
N ASP A 56 2.61 -6.62 -14.20
CA ASP A 56 1.51 -7.50 -14.56
C ASP A 56 1.47 -8.76 -13.67
N LYS A 57 0.46 -9.59 -13.88
CA LYS A 57 0.17 -10.80 -13.09
C LYS A 57 1.27 -11.87 -13.15
N SER A 58 2.19 -11.81 -14.10
CA SER A 58 3.34 -12.72 -14.18
C SER A 58 4.40 -12.44 -13.11
N TYR A 59 4.40 -11.24 -12.50
CA TYR A 59 5.31 -10.93 -11.42
C TYR A 59 4.84 -11.59 -10.11
N THR A 60 5.57 -12.60 -9.67
CA THR A 60 5.29 -13.31 -8.42
C THR A 60 5.80 -12.52 -7.21
N ILE A 61 4.94 -12.32 -6.21
CA ILE A 61 5.30 -11.76 -4.91
C ILE A 61 5.52 -12.94 -3.96
N GLU A 62 6.74 -13.05 -3.44
CA GLU A 62 7.17 -14.09 -2.50
C GLU A 62 7.30 -13.54 -1.09
N THR A 63 7.88 -12.34 -0.90
CA THR A 63 8.08 -11.73 0.42
C THR A 63 7.62 -10.28 0.47
N ILE A 64 7.06 -9.88 1.61
CA ILE A 64 6.71 -8.49 1.93
C ILE A 64 7.24 -8.14 3.33
N GLU A 65 8.14 -7.17 3.39
CA GLU A 65 8.34 -6.39 4.62
C GLU A 65 7.59 -5.08 4.46
N THR A 66 6.86 -4.64 5.48
CA THR A 66 6.11 -3.37 5.40
C THR A 66 5.97 -2.74 6.78
N GLY A 67 5.85 -1.43 6.78
CA GLY A 67 5.64 -0.67 8.00
C GLY A 67 5.13 0.72 7.68
N ARG A 68 5.07 1.52 8.74
CA ARG A 68 4.62 2.91 8.71
C ARG A 68 5.63 3.80 9.40
N GLN A 69 5.56 5.10 9.10
CA GLN A 69 6.26 6.16 9.83
C GLN A 69 7.79 5.95 9.95
N TRP A 70 8.43 5.50 8.88
CA TRP A 70 9.89 5.34 8.86
C TRP A 70 10.55 6.52 8.15
N LYS A 71 11.42 7.25 8.85
CA LYS A 71 12.16 8.41 8.30
C LYS A 71 11.26 9.51 7.67
N ASN A 72 10.01 9.66 8.14
CA ASN A 72 8.96 10.53 7.57
C ASN A 72 8.29 10.00 6.29
N ILE A 73 8.37 8.69 6.03
CA ILE A 73 7.52 8.01 5.06
C ILE A 73 6.28 7.52 5.79
N ASP A 74 5.09 7.85 5.30
CA ASP A 74 3.83 7.43 5.92
C ASP A 74 3.68 5.90 5.87
N ILE A 75 3.84 5.30 4.68
CA ILE A 75 3.81 3.84 4.47
C ILE A 75 4.97 3.40 3.57
N TRP A 76 5.64 2.32 3.94
CA TRP A 76 6.67 1.70 3.11
C TRP A 76 6.50 0.20 2.99
N ALA A 77 6.98 -0.38 1.90
CA ALA A 77 7.10 -1.83 1.76
C ALA A 77 8.32 -2.23 0.92
N LEU A 78 9.00 -3.29 1.33
CA LEU A 78 10.05 -3.95 0.55
C LEU A 78 9.49 -5.26 0.00
N VAL A 79 9.34 -5.33 -1.32
CA VAL A 79 8.77 -6.46 -2.05
C VAL A 79 9.90 -7.30 -2.65
N ASN A 80 9.91 -8.60 -2.35
CA ASN A 80 10.92 -9.57 -2.82
C ASN A 80 12.38 -9.13 -2.57
N ASN A 81 12.62 -8.32 -1.52
CA ASN A 81 13.91 -7.68 -1.24
C ASN A 81 14.50 -6.90 -2.43
N GLN A 82 13.64 -6.45 -3.36
CA GLN A 82 14.05 -5.84 -4.62
C GLN A 82 13.43 -4.46 -4.83
N TYR A 83 12.12 -4.31 -4.59
CA TYR A 83 11.42 -3.06 -4.83
C TYR A 83 11.00 -2.42 -3.51
N PHE A 84 11.43 -1.18 -3.28
CA PHE A 84 11.01 -0.39 -2.13
C PHE A 84 9.88 0.56 -2.54
N LEU A 85 8.67 0.26 -2.11
CA LEU A 85 7.48 1.08 -2.26
C LEU A 85 7.42 2.14 -1.16
N VAL A 86 7.11 3.36 -1.55
CA VAL A 86 6.89 4.51 -0.68
C VAL A 86 5.54 5.11 -1.04
N ILE A 87 4.65 5.25 -0.05
CA ILE A 87 3.35 5.88 -0.21
C ILE A 87 3.26 6.97 0.85
N GLU A 88 3.06 8.21 0.40
CA GLU A 88 2.82 9.36 1.25
C GLU A 88 1.33 9.70 1.17
N ASP A 89 0.63 9.72 2.32
CA ASP A 89 -0.76 10.16 2.41
C ASP A 89 -0.78 11.63 2.83
N LYS A 90 -1.58 12.45 2.14
CA LYS A 90 -1.67 13.89 2.46
C LYS A 90 -3.12 14.35 2.41
N LYS A 91 -3.68 14.67 3.57
CA LYS A 91 -4.93 15.43 3.67
C LYS A 91 -4.64 16.92 3.56
N GLY A 92 -4.84 17.46 2.35
CA GLY A 92 -5.08 18.89 2.18
C GLY A 92 -3.86 19.82 2.19
N THR A 93 -2.64 19.31 1.98
CA THR A 93 -1.46 20.18 1.79
C THR A 93 -0.82 19.98 0.42
N LYS A 94 -0.41 21.08 -0.21
CA LYS A 94 0.39 21.07 -1.44
C LYS A 94 1.73 20.40 -1.17
N GLU A 95 2.22 19.63 -2.14
CA GLU A 95 3.58 19.07 -2.14
C GLU A 95 4.60 20.16 -1.80
N HIS A 96 5.08 20.14 -0.57
CA HIS A 96 6.32 20.80 -0.21
C HIS A 96 7.33 19.69 0.05
N SER A 97 8.48 19.83 -0.58
CA SER A 97 9.75 19.15 -0.33
C SER A 97 10.11 17.97 -1.24
N ASP A 98 11.37 18.00 -1.68
CA ASP A 98 12.15 16.97 -2.38
C ASP A 98 12.29 15.64 -1.60
N GLN A 99 11.27 15.21 -0.85
CA GLN A 99 11.26 14.00 -0.03
C GLN A 99 11.60 12.76 -0.84
N LEU A 100 10.98 12.59 -2.02
CA LEU A 100 11.22 11.43 -2.87
C LEU A 100 12.69 11.33 -3.34
N ASN A 101 13.33 12.47 -3.63
CA ASN A 101 14.75 12.53 -4.03
C ASN A 101 15.71 12.17 -2.88
N ARG A 102 15.26 12.18 -1.62
CA ARG A 102 16.09 11.77 -0.47
C ARG A 102 16.18 10.26 -0.31
N TYR A 103 15.20 9.52 -0.82
CA TYR A 103 15.14 8.05 -0.73
C TYR A 103 15.68 7.34 -1.96
N SER A 104 15.85 8.04 -3.07
CA SER A 104 16.39 7.49 -4.33
C SER A 104 17.93 7.50 -4.42
N LYS A 105 18.64 7.76 -3.31
CA LYS A 105 20.10 7.69 -3.21
C LYS A 105 20.52 6.42 -2.49
#